data_AF-A0A399ST70-F1
#
_entry.id   AF-A0A399ST70-F1
#
_cell.length_a   1.000
_cell.length_b   1.000
_cell.length_c   1.000
_cell.angle_alpha   90.00
_cell.angle_beta   90.00
_cell.angle_gamma   90.00
#
_symmetry.space_group_name_H-M   'P 1'
#
loop_
_entity.id
_entity.type
_entity.pdbx_description
1 polymer ?
#
loop_
_entity_poly.entity_id
_entity_poly.type
_entity_poly.pdbx_seq_one_letter_code
_entity_poly.pdbx_strand_id
1 'polypeptide(L)'
;MEGMKERAVIAEAESIGFSANHRTILQPVSLKIRIGECVVITGASGSGKTTLARLLSGDLQPTHGVMRWNESKSVVFVSQQDHFIASAGLRTTYYGQRYESSNEEGIPTVHEFFMRRVPDLQEEVFAEVLEELEIGYLRERRILSLSNGERKRVQLAVALLEKPDWLILDQPFVGLDVHARETLSSILGKQKQKGLTLLIVSDPVLIPAFTDFVVEMNDGKAKPAVCAKDYVHFSNPNPLQANRFSLEVLRELSEEKKNYRQVVCMKNVRVAYGDKKVLDSIDWEVNTGDRWVLSGHNGAGKTTLLSLITADNPQGYSNDLVLFDRRRGSGETVWEIKKKIGFVSPELHLYFLRHRGIYKPASGSELSYNSLTCADVVLSGFKDEVGFNTTHSKIQLAKAQKWLGMLGMGNLEEASFLHASLGEQRTILLARALVKSPDLLILDEPCQGLDPEHTERFIYLLDEICRNDLTTMIYVTHRKEEIPGCVTHALELEKGQIKKQGRIS
;
A
#
# COMPACT_ATOMS: atom_id res chain seq x y z
N MET A 1 -2.31 -2.85 47.09
CA MET A 1 -1.51 -3.83 46.33
C MET A 1 -2.36 -5.08 46.20
N GLU A 2 -3.30 -5.09 45.27
CA GLU A 2 -4.02 -6.31 44.89
C GLU A 2 -3.10 -7.13 44.00
N GLY A 3 -2.84 -8.37 44.39
CA GLY A 3 -2.01 -9.29 43.64
C GLY A 3 -2.62 -9.55 42.26
N MET A 4 -1.90 -9.14 41.21
CA MET A 4 -2.16 -9.63 39.85
C MET A 4 -2.02 -11.15 39.89
N LYS A 5 -3.15 -11.88 39.88
CA LYS A 5 -3.14 -13.28 39.47
C LYS A 5 -2.44 -13.33 38.11
N GLU A 6 -1.38 -14.13 38.02
CA GLU A 6 -0.59 -14.25 36.81
C GLU A 6 -1.52 -14.75 35.69
N ARG A 7 -1.74 -13.92 34.67
CA ARG A 7 -2.66 -14.24 33.57
C ARG A 7 -2.12 -15.46 32.83
N ALA A 8 -3.01 -16.38 32.41
CA ALA A 8 -2.60 -17.57 31.68
C ALA A 8 -1.91 -17.19 30.36
N VAL A 9 -0.89 -17.97 29.98
CA VAL A 9 -0.16 -17.77 28.72
C VAL A 9 -1.03 -18.28 27.57
N ILE A 10 -1.27 -17.41 26.59
CA ILE A 10 -1.96 -17.77 25.36
C ILE A 10 -0.94 -18.41 24.41
N ALA A 11 0.22 -17.78 24.18
CA ALA A 11 1.26 -18.26 23.28
C ALA A 11 2.65 -18.09 23.91
N GLU A 12 3.51 -19.08 23.70
CA GLU A 12 4.90 -19.11 24.15
C GLU A 12 5.81 -19.53 23.00
N ALA A 13 6.75 -18.65 22.66
CA ALA A 13 7.84 -18.89 21.74
C ALA A 13 9.12 -19.14 22.54
N GLU A 14 9.76 -20.27 22.33
CA GLU A 14 11.07 -20.62 22.90
C GLU A 14 12.12 -20.71 21.80
N SER A 15 12.94 -19.66 21.69
CA SER A 15 14.07 -19.56 20.77
C SER A 15 13.69 -19.86 19.31
N ILE A 16 12.53 -19.39 18.87
CA ILE A 16 12.03 -19.64 17.51
C ILE A 16 12.85 -18.87 16.49
N GLY A 17 13.22 -19.53 15.39
CA GLY A 17 13.91 -18.91 14.26
C GLY A 17 13.25 -19.27 12.94
N PHE A 18 13.40 -18.43 11.92
CA PHE A 18 12.83 -18.67 10.61
C PHE A 18 13.78 -18.25 9.49
N SER A 19 13.98 -19.17 8.54
CA SER A 19 14.79 -18.98 7.36
C SER A 19 14.01 -19.42 6.13
N ALA A 20 14.10 -18.65 5.05
CA ALA A 20 13.49 -18.97 3.76
C ALA A 20 14.46 -18.61 2.62
N ASN A 21 14.52 -19.43 1.57
CA ASN A 21 15.36 -19.22 0.39
C ASN A 21 16.83 -18.89 0.74
N HIS A 22 17.41 -19.65 1.67
CA HIS A 22 18.78 -19.47 2.17
C HIS A 22 19.06 -18.13 2.87
N ARG A 23 18.03 -17.33 3.18
CA ARG A 23 18.13 -16.12 4.00
C ARG A 23 17.52 -16.37 5.38
N THR A 24 18.24 -15.95 6.42
CA THR A 24 17.72 -15.93 7.79
C THR A 24 16.86 -14.68 7.93
N ILE A 25 15.57 -14.85 8.21
CA ILE A 25 14.61 -13.75 8.39
C ILE A 25 14.43 -13.44 9.87
N LEU A 26 14.39 -14.48 10.71
CA LEU A 26 14.30 -14.36 12.16
C LEU A 26 15.43 -15.15 12.81
N GLN A 27 16.21 -14.45 13.64
CA GLN A 27 17.14 -15.05 14.58
C GLN A 27 16.34 -15.61 15.78
N PRO A 28 16.94 -16.40 16.68
CA PRO A 28 16.21 -16.97 17.81
C PRO A 28 15.49 -15.91 18.65
N VAL A 29 14.16 -16.01 18.71
CA VAL A 29 13.27 -15.12 19.47
C VAL A 29 12.54 -15.92 20.54
N SER A 30 12.52 -15.39 21.77
CA SER A 30 11.72 -15.92 22.88
C SER A 30 10.73 -14.86 23.36
N LEU A 31 9.45 -15.23 23.42
CA LEU A 31 8.36 -14.32 23.77
C LEU A 31 7.21 -15.08 24.42
N LYS A 32 6.56 -14.46 25.41
CA LYS A 32 5.31 -14.97 26.00
C LYS A 32 4.23 -13.92 25.88
N ILE A 33 3.04 -14.34 25.46
CA ILE A 33 1.83 -13.50 25.39
C ILE A 33 0.81 -14.10 26.34
N ARG A 34 0.21 -13.28 27.20
CA ARG A 34 -0.83 -13.72 28.14
C ARG A 34 -2.22 -13.24 27.69
N ILE A 35 -3.25 -13.95 28.16
CA ILE A 35 -4.64 -13.66 27.82
C ILE A 35 -5.00 -12.23 28.22
N GLY A 36 -5.69 -11.49 27.34
CA GLY A 36 -6.15 -10.12 27.55
C GLY A 36 -5.04 -9.06 27.54
N GLU A 37 -3.81 -9.43 27.18
CA GLU A 37 -2.74 -8.46 26.89
C GLU A 37 -2.89 -7.91 25.47
N CYS A 38 -2.50 -6.65 25.30
CA CYS A 38 -2.22 -6.04 24.01
C CYS A 38 -0.72 -5.89 23.85
N VAL A 39 -0.13 -6.69 22.97
CA VAL A 39 1.29 -6.64 22.63
C VAL A 39 1.45 -6.01 21.24
N VAL A 40 2.33 -5.01 21.13
CA VAL A 40 2.70 -4.42 19.83
C VAL A 40 4.08 -4.91 19.41
N ILE A 41 4.18 -5.44 18.19
CA ILE A 41 5.46 -5.70 17.53
C ILE A 41 5.78 -4.51 16.63
N THR A 42 6.90 -3.84 16.90
CA THR A 42 7.35 -2.64 16.18
C THR A 42 8.78 -2.78 15.65
N GLY A 43 9.27 -1.83 14.85
CA GLY A 43 10.60 -1.83 14.27
C GLY A 43 10.61 -1.53 12.75
N ALA A 44 11.79 -1.48 12.14
CA ALA A 44 11.94 -1.18 10.70
C ALA A 44 11.27 -2.23 9.79
N SER A 45 10.89 -1.87 8.57
CA SER A 45 10.40 -2.81 7.55
C SER A 45 11.48 -3.82 7.21
N GLY A 46 11.06 -5.04 6.89
CA GLY A 46 12.00 -6.14 6.67
C GLY A 46 12.62 -6.72 7.96
N SER A 47 12.42 -6.13 9.15
CA SER A 47 12.99 -6.66 10.40
C SER A 47 12.37 -7.98 10.89
N GLY A 48 11.38 -8.52 10.18
CA GLY A 48 10.74 -9.79 10.49
C GLY A 48 9.44 -9.70 11.30
N LYS A 49 8.86 -8.51 11.51
CA LYS A 49 7.64 -8.30 12.31
C LYS A 49 6.45 -9.18 11.89
N THR A 50 6.08 -9.11 10.60
CA THR A 50 4.99 -9.94 10.04
C THR A 50 5.33 -11.42 10.10
N THR A 51 6.58 -11.80 9.86
CA THR A 51 7.04 -13.19 9.99
C THR A 51 6.86 -13.70 11.41
N LEU A 52 7.23 -12.89 12.42
CA LEU A 52 7.04 -13.25 13.83
C LEU A 52 5.56 -13.36 14.17
N ALA A 53 4.73 -12.43 13.70
CA ALA A 53 3.28 -12.50 13.89
C ALA A 53 2.65 -13.76 13.26
N ARG A 54 3.12 -14.19 12.08
CA ARG A 54 2.68 -15.42 11.41
C ARG A 54 3.19 -16.71 12.08
N LEU A 55 4.38 -16.69 12.69
CA LEU A 55 4.83 -17.81 13.53
C LEU A 55 3.98 -17.91 14.80
N LEU A 56 3.66 -16.76 15.41
CA LEU A 56 2.83 -16.66 16.60
C LEU A 56 1.39 -17.10 16.33
N SER A 57 0.82 -16.79 15.15
CA SER A 57 -0.51 -17.25 14.74
C SER A 57 -0.58 -18.75 14.42
N GLY A 58 0.56 -19.36 14.06
CA GLY A 58 0.63 -20.73 13.55
C GLY A 58 0.54 -20.84 12.02
N ASP A 59 0.42 -19.72 11.31
CA ASP A 59 0.41 -19.68 9.83
C ASP A 59 1.77 -20.04 9.21
N LEU A 60 2.85 -19.89 9.97
CA LEU A 60 4.19 -20.35 9.63
C LEU A 60 4.71 -21.29 10.70
N GLN A 61 5.48 -22.29 10.28
CA GLN A 61 6.20 -23.17 11.18
C GLN A 61 7.63 -22.65 11.38
N PRO A 62 8.15 -22.61 12.61
CA PRO A 62 9.52 -22.20 12.86
C PRO A 62 10.49 -23.21 12.25
N THR A 63 11.60 -22.73 11.72
CA THR A 63 12.69 -23.61 11.24
C THR A 63 13.46 -24.26 12.38
N HIS A 64 13.51 -23.57 13.54
CA HIS A 64 14.15 -24.02 14.77
C HIS A 64 13.42 -23.40 15.97
N GLY A 65 13.56 -23.99 17.16
CA GLY A 65 12.85 -23.56 18.37
C GLY A 65 11.47 -24.20 18.51
N VAL A 66 10.73 -23.84 19.57
CA VAL A 66 9.44 -24.45 19.91
C VAL A 66 8.38 -23.38 20.10
N MET A 67 7.21 -23.59 19.48
CA MET A 67 6.01 -22.83 19.75
C MET A 67 5.04 -23.67 20.58
N ARG A 68 4.47 -23.07 21.63
CA ARG A 68 3.37 -23.63 22.41
C ARG A 68 2.19 -22.68 22.43
N TRP A 69 0.99 -23.24 22.28
CA TRP A 69 -0.28 -22.52 22.35
C TRP A 69 -1.14 -23.17 23.43
N ASN A 70 -1.97 -22.37 24.09
CA ASN A 70 -3.06 -22.90 24.90
C ASN A 70 -4.06 -23.66 24.01
N GLU A 71 -4.60 -24.81 24.46
CA GLU A 71 -5.42 -25.77 23.69
C GLU A 71 -6.79 -25.21 23.22
N SER A 72 -7.17 -24.00 23.64
CA SER A 72 -8.52 -23.44 23.46
C SER A 72 -8.73 -22.55 22.22
N LYS A 73 -7.74 -22.33 21.35
CA LYS A 73 -7.74 -21.10 20.54
C LYS A 73 -8.51 -21.11 19.22
N SER A 74 -9.40 -20.13 19.11
CA SER A 74 -9.66 -19.42 17.86
C SER A 74 -8.66 -18.24 17.74
N VAL A 75 -7.73 -18.32 16.78
CA VAL A 75 -6.81 -17.22 16.42
C VAL A 75 -7.19 -16.69 15.06
N VAL A 76 -7.39 -15.38 14.95
CA VAL A 76 -7.67 -14.73 13.67
C VAL A 76 -6.53 -13.78 13.32
N PHE A 77 -5.95 -13.98 12.14
CA PHE A 77 -4.92 -13.12 11.59
C PHE A 77 -5.53 -12.22 10.50
N VAL A 78 -5.54 -10.91 10.74
CA VAL A 78 -5.95 -9.91 9.74
C VAL A 78 -4.68 -9.34 9.11
N SER A 79 -4.45 -9.70 7.85
CA SER A 79 -3.26 -9.25 7.14
C SER A 79 -3.35 -7.78 6.74
N GLN A 80 -2.19 -7.10 6.62
CA GLN A 80 -2.14 -5.71 6.17
C GLN A 80 -2.89 -5.52 4.85
N GLN A 81 -2.71 -6.48 3.94
CA GLN A 81 -3.16 -6.44 2.57
C GLN A 81 -4.13 -7.59 2.29
N ASP A 82 -5.20 -7.63 3.06
CA ASP A 82 -6.21 -8.66 2.86
C ASP A 82 -6.73 -8.68 1.43
N HIS A 83 -6.84 -9.90 0.93
CA HIS A 83 -7.53 -10.33 -0.30
C HIS A 83 -9.03 -9.98 -0.31
N PHE A 84 -9.49 -9.01 0.48
CA PHE A 84 -10.86 -8.52 0.62
C PHE A 84 -11.62 -8.29 -0.70
N ILE A 85 -10.91 -7.93 -1.77
CA ILE A 85 -11.50 -7.81 -3.11
C ILE A 85 -11.53 -9.17 -3.84
N ALA A 86 -10.51 -10.00 -3.66
CA ALA A 86 -10.46 -11.34 -4.25
C ALA A 86 -11.48 -12.31 -3.59
N SER A 87 -11.75 -12.16 -2.28
CA SER A 87 -12.79 -12.92 -1.56
C SER A 87 -14.20 -12.51 -1.96
N ALA A 88 -14.40 -11.30 -2.50
CA ALA A 88 -15.66 -10.85 -3.09
C ALA A 88 -15.88 -11.40 -4.52
N GLY A 89 -15.01 -12.28 -5.04
CA GLY A 89 -15.12 -12.87 -6.37
C GLY A 89 -14.81 -11.91 -7.53
N LEU A 90 -14.35 -10.69 -7.21
CA LEU A 90 -14.01 -9.68 -8.19
C LEU A 90 -12.67 -10.07 -8.84
N ARG A 91 -12.76 -10.62 -10.04
CA ARG A 91 -11.59 -10.83 -10.92
C ARG A 91 -10.91 -9.48 -11.11
N THR A 92 -9.58 -9.49 -11.09
CA THR A 92 -8.71 -8.31 -11.15
C THR A 92 -9.03 -7.43 -12.36
N THR A 93 -9.80 -6.38 -12.13
CA THR A 93 -10.10 -5.35 -13.11
C THR A 93 -9.11 -4.20 -12.92
N TYR A 94 -8.53 -3.76 -14.03
CA TYR A 94 -7.53 -2.69 -14.11
C TYR A 94 -8.06 -1.38 -13.48
N TYR A 95 -7.18 -0.50 -13.00
CA TYR A 95 -7.45 0.78 -12.33
C TYR A 95 -8.64 1.60 -12.90
N GLY A 96 -8.85 1.57 -14.22
CA GLY A 96 -9.96 2.27 -14.88
C GLY A 96 -11.36 1.71 -14.62
N GLN A 97 -11.51 0.42 -14.34
CA GLN A 97 -12.84 -0.17 -14.18
C GLN A 97 -13.50 0.16 -12.85
N ARG A 98 -12.79 0.67 -11.84
CA ARG A 98 -13.44 1.20 -10.62
C ARG A 98 -14.41 2.35 -10.90
N TYR A 99 -14.12 3.14 -11.93
CA TYR A 99 -14.93 4.30 -12.31
C TYR A 99 -16.03 3.94 -13.32
N GLU A 100 -15.87 2.85 -14.08
CA GLU A 100 -16.94 2.26 -14.89
C GLU A 100 -17.91 1.41 -14.03
N SER A 101 -17.40 0.78 -12.97
CA SER A 101 -18.11 -0.23 -12.16
C SER A 101 -18.91 0.29 -10.96
N SER A 102 -19.04 1.62 -10.79
CA SER A 102 -19.95 2.14 -9.74
C SER A 102 -21.40 1.63 -9.91
N ASN A 103 -21.75 1.19 -11.13
CA ASN A 103 -23.04 0.64 -11.52
C ASN A 103 -22.98 -0.78 -12.13
N GLU A 104 -21.87 -1.52 -12.02
CA GLU A 104 -21.81 -2.89 -12.59
C GLU A 104 -22.63 -3.88 -11.74
N GLU A 105 -23.59 -4.53 -12.39
CA GLU A 105 -24.30 -5.70 -11.86
C GLU A 105 -23.28 -6.79 -11.45
N GLY A 106 -23.13 -7.04 -10.15
CA GLY A 106 -22.33 -8.16 -9.63
C GLY A 106 -21.41 -7.85 -8.44
N ILE A 107 -21.09 -6.59 -8.15
CA ILE A 107 -20.32 -6.23 -6.95
C ILE A 107 -21.21 -6.40 -5.71
N PRO A 108 -20.82 -7.17 -4.68
CA PRO A 108 -21.67 -7.34 -3.52
C PRO A 108 -21.78 -6.06 -2.66
N THR A 109 -22.94 -5.85 -2.05
CA THR A 109 -23.06 -4.93 -0.90
C THR A 109 -22.29 -5.49 0.31
N VAL A 110 -22.07 -4.67 1.33
CA VAL A 110 -21.49 -5.15 2.59
C VAL A 110 -22.33 -6.29 3.15
N HIS A 111 -23.65 -6.13 3.24
CA HIS A 111 -24.55 -7.19 3.71
C HIS A 111 -24.42 -8.48 2.88
N GLU A 112 -24.50 -8.40 1.54
CA GLU A 112 -24.36 -9.57 0.65
C GLU A 112 -23.00 -10.26 0.85
N PHE A 113 -21.93 -9.50 1.09
CA PHE A 113 -20.62 -10.05 1.34
C PHE A 113 -20.52 -10.81 2.67
N PHE A 114 -21.09 -10.27 3.75
CA PHE A 114 -21.14 -10.97 5.02
C PHE A 114 -21.91 -12.28 4.92
N MET A 115 -23.08 -12.26 4.27
CA MET A 115 -23.89 -13.46 4.06
C MET A 115 -23.20 -14.49 3.17
N ARG A 116 -22.40 -14.07 2.18
CA ARG A 116 -21.56 -15.00 1.39
C ARG A 116 -20.41 -15.58 2.20
N ARG A 117 -19.82 -14.82 3.12
CA ARG A 117 -18.65 -15.22 3.90
C ARG A 117 -19.01 -16.12 5.08
N VAL A 118 -20.18 -15.87 5.67
CA VAL A 118 -20.74 -16.58 6.82
C VAL A 118 -22.20 -16.94 6.49
N PRO A 119 -22.45 -18.08 5.81
CA PRO A 119 -23.78 -18.45 5.29
C PRO A 119 -24.90 -18.53 6.34
N ASP A 120 -24.56 -18.79 7.60
CA ASP A 120 -25.51 -18.94 8.71
C ASP A 120 -25.48 -17.74 9.68
N LEU A 121 -25.04 -16.57 9.19
CA LEU A 121 -24.96 -15.36 10.01
C LEU A 121 -26.36 -14.86 10.38
N GLN A 122 -26.68 -14.92 11.68
CA GLN A 122 -27.90 -14.34 12.22
C GLN A 122 -27.88 -12.81 12.08
N GLU A 123 -29.03 -12.24 11.74
CA GLU A 123 -29.18 -10.81 11.48
C GLU A 123 -28.91 -9.97 12.74
N GLU A 124 -29.26 -10.49 13.92
CA GLU A 124 -28.98 -9.85 15.21
C GLU A 124 -27.48 -9.74 15.46
N VAL A 125 -26.73 -10.84 15.25
CA VAL A 125 -25.27 -10.88 15.41
C VAL A 125 -24.59 -9.96 14.38
N PHE A 126 -25.10 -9.94 13.15
CA PHE A 126 -24.60 -9.03 12.11
C PHE A 126 -24.79 -7.56 12.51
N ALA A 127 -25.99 -7.19 12.97
CA ALA A 127 -26.30 -5.83 13.41
C ALA A 127 -25.44 -5.40 14.61
N GLU A 128 -25.27 -6.27 15.60
CA GLU A 128 -24.41 -6.04 16.78
C GLU A 128 -22.97 -5.71 16.37
N VAL A 129 -22.38 -6.50 15.47
CA VAL A 129 -21.00 -6.27 14.98
C VAL A 129 -20.89 -4.97 14.18
N LEU A 130 -21.89 -4.64 13.36
CA LEU A 130 -21.87 -3.39 12.60
C LEU A 130 -21.98 -2.16 13.52
N GLU A 131 -22.76 -2.24 14.59
CA GLU A 131 -22.89 -1.19 15.60
C GLU A 131 -21.60 -1.02 16.39
N GLU A 132 -21.02 -2.13 16.87
CA GLU A 132 -19.77 -2.14 17.63
C GLU A 132 -18.59 -1.52 16.88
N LEU A 133 -18.59 -1.65 15.55
CA LEU A 133 -17.55 -1.13 14.66
C LEU A 133 -17.93 0.19 13.99
N GLU A 134 -19.07 0.77 14.36
CA GLU A 134 -19.56 2.06 13.87
C GLU A 134 -19.66 2.09 12.32
N ILE A 135 -20.13 0.99 11.72
CA ILE A 135 -20.23 0.79 10.26
C ILE A 135 -21.65 0.39 9.79
N GLY A 136 -22.67 0.54 10.62
CA GLY A 136 -24.07 0.26 10.24
C GLY A 136 -24.52 0.97 8.95
N TYR A 137 -24.08 2.21 8.73
CA TYR A 137 -24.40 2.98 7.51
C TYR A 137 -23.78 2.41 6.22
N LEU A 138 -22.88 1.43 6.32
CA LEU A 138 -22.26 0.76 5.18
C LEU A 138 -23.02 -0.45 4.68
N ARG A 139 -24.04 -0.91 5.42
CA ARG A 139 -24.77 -2.16 5.17
C ARG A 139 -25.11 -2.39 3.69
N GLU A 140 -25.73 -1.40 3.06
CA GLU A 140 -26.18 -1.46 1.66
C GLU A 140 -25.16 -0.87 0.67
N ARG A 141 -24.01 -0.37 1.16
CA ARG A 141 -22.96 0.15 0.28
C ARG A 141 -22.22 -1.00 -0.39
N ARG A 142 -21.81 -0.76 -1.64
CA ARG A 142 -21.00 -1.71 -2.41
C ARG A 142 -19.57 -1.75 -1.88
N ILE A 143 -18.99 -2.94 -1.79
CA ILE A 143 -17.66 -3.15 -1.19
C ILE A 143 -16.54 -2.34 -1.85
N LEU A 144 -16.58 -2.15 -3.17
CA LEU A 144 -15.55 -1.39 -3.90
C LEU A 144 -15.64 0.12 -3.67
N SER A 145 -16.78 0.61 -3.18
CA SER A 145 -17.03 2.04 -2.90
C SER A 145 -16.52 2.47 -1.52
N LEU A 146 -16.13 1.52 -0.66
CA LEU A 146 -15.67 1.79 0.69
C LEU A 146 -14.31 2.52 0.66
N SER A 147 -14.18 3.53 1.52
CA SER A 147 -12.89 4.12 1.87
C SER A 147 -11.99 3.11 2.59
N ASN A 148 -10.69 3.41 2.67
CA ASN A 148 -9.74 2.53 3.36
C ASN A 148 -10.10 2.30 4.83
N GLY A 149 -10.57 3.33 5.55
CA GLY A 149 -11.01 3.22 6.94
C GLY A 149 -12.28 2.40 7.12
N GLU A 150 -13.27 2.60 6.25
CA GLU A 150 -14.47 1.76 6.20
C GLU A 150 -14.10 0.30 5.91
N ARG A 151 -13.23 0.04 4.93
CA ARG A 151 -12.77 -1.31 4.59
C ARG A 151 -12.03 -1.99 5.74
N LYS A 152 -11.13 -1.29 6.45
CA LYS A 152 -10.42 -1.85 7.62
C LYS A 152 -11.39 -2.24 8.74
N ARG A 153 -12.44 -1.44 8.96
CA ARG A 153 -13.49 -1.76 9.95
C ARG A 153 -14.37 -2.93 9.50
N VAL A 154 -14.70 -3.03 8.21
CA VAL A 154 -15.40 -4.21 7.67
C VAL A 154 -14.53 -5.47 7.75
N GLN A 155 -13.22 -5.38 7.55
CA GLN A 155 -12.29 -6.50 7.76
C GLN A 155 -12.27 -6.95 9.23
N LEU A 156 -12.19 -6.00 10.15
CA LEU A 156 -12.27 -6.27 11.59
C LEU A 156 -13.61 -6.92 11.97
N ALA A 157 -14.72 -6.48 11.36
CA ALA A 157 -16.04 -7.08 11.55
C ALA A 157 -16.07 -8.57 11.18
N VAL A 158 -15.53 -8.92 10.01
CA VAL A 158 -15.42 -10.33 9.60
C VAL A 158 -14.59 -11.12 10.60
N ALA A 159 -13.46 -10.55 11.06
CA ALA A 159 -12.60 -11.21 12.04
C ALA A 159 -13.30 -11.45 13.39
N LEU A 160 -14.09 -10.49 13.88
CA LEU A 160 -14.80 -10.60 15.15
C LEU A 160 -15.98 -11.61 15.10
N LEU A 161 -16.55 -11.85 13.92
CA LEU A 161 -17.59 -12.88 13.75
C LEU A 161 -17.07 -14.31 13.99
N GLU A 162 -15.77 -14.54 13.82
CA GLU A 162 -15.13 -15.82 14.16
C GLU A 162 -14.92 -16.00 15.68
N LYS A 163 -15.33 -15.00 16.49
CA LYS A 163 -15.23 -14.96 17.95
C LYS A 163 -13.83 -15.35 18.46
N PRO A 164 -12.77 -14.64 18.02
CA PRO A 164 -11.41 -15.00 18.40
C PRO A 164 -11.14 -14.75 19.89
N ASP A 165 -10.35 -15.63 20.50
CA ASP A 165 -9.71 -15.36 21.80
C ASP A 165 -8.46 -14.49 21.64
N TRP A 166 -7.87 -14.56 20.44
CA TRP A 166 -6.67 -13.84 20.06
C TRP A 166 -6.77 -13.29 18.65
N LEU A 167 -6.71 -11.97 18.54
CA LEU A 167 -6.73 -11.27 17.27
C LEU A 167 -5.33 -10.69 16.98
N ILE A 168 -4.80 -11.06 15.81
CA ILE A 168 -3.52 -10.58 15.31
C ILE A 168 -3.78 -9.64 14.14
N LEU A 169 -3.29 -8.41 14.23
CA LEU A 169 -3.53 -7.35 13.24
C LEU A 169 -2.20 -6.90 12.65
N ASP A 170 -1.99 -7.11 11.36
CA ASP A 170 -0.79 -6.64 10.67
C ASP A 170 -1.01 -5.25 10.08
N GLN A 171 -0.32 -4.24 10.62
CA GLN A 171 -0.39 -2.84 10.22
C GLN A 171 -1.82 -2.30 10.03
N PRO A 172 -2.70 -2.38 11.05
CA PRO A 172 -4.11 -1.99 10.92
C PRO A 172 -4.32 -0.49 10.68
N PHE A 173 -3.38 0.37 11.08
CA PHE A 173 -3.48 1.82 11.00
C PHE A 173 -2.90 2.44 9.72
N VAL A 174 -2.20 1.65 8.90
CA VAL A 174 -1.56 2.13 7.67
C VAL A 174 -2.61 2.54 6.65
N GLY A 175 -2.43 3.72 6.03
CA GLY A 175 -3.35 4.24 5.01
C GLY A 175 -4.62 4.90 5.51
N LEU A 176 -4.77 5.01 6.84
CA LEU A 176 -5.87 5.73 7.45
C LEU A 176 -5.48 7.19 7.65
N ASP A 177 -6.44 8.11 7.53
CA ASP A 177 -6.26 9.49 8.01
C ASP A 177 -6.37 9.55 9.55
N VAL A 178 -6.10 10.72 10.12
CA VAL A 178 -6.07 10.93 11.58
C VAL A 178 -7.36 10.48 12.25
N HIS A 179 -8.52 10.87 11.71
CA HIS A 179 -9.82 10.55 12.29
C HIS A 179 -10.14 9.05 12.20
N ALA A 180 -9.87 8.43 11.04
CA ALA A 180 -10.06 6.99 10.87
C ALA A 180 -9.12 6.17 11.77
N ARG A 181 -7.88 6.64 12.02
CA ARG A 181 -6.94 6.01 12.97
C ARG A 181 -7.47 6.06 14.39
N GLU A 182 -7.93 7.23 14.84
CA GLU A 182 -8.50 7.41 16.18
C GLU A 182 -9.73 6.52 16.39
N THR A 183 -10.61 6.47 15.39
CA THR A 183 -11.82 5.62 15.40
C THR A 183 -11.44 4.14 15.55
N LEU A 184 -10.54 3.64 14.69
CA LEU A 184 -10.10 2.24 14.75
C LEU A 184 -9.38 1.92 16.07
N SER A 185 -8.55 2.85 16.57
CA SER A 185 -7.86 2.70 17.85
C SER A 185 -8.85 2.59 19.01
N SER A 186 -9.86 3.45 19.05
CA SER A 186 -10.93 3.41 20.05
C SER A 186 -11.68 2.07 20.04
N ILE A 187 -12.05 1.60 18.84
CA ILE A 187 -12.70 0.30 18.64
C ILE A 187 -11.85 -0.86 19.19
N LEU A 188 -10.56 -0.92 18.84
CA LEU A 188 -9.65 -1.97 19.31
C LEU A 188 -9.43 -1.90 20.83
N GLY A 189 -9.37 -0.69 21.39
CA GLY A 189 -9.34 -0.47 22.83
C GLY A 189 -10.58 -1.04 23.54
N LYS A 190 -11.77 -0.84 22.97
CA LYS A 190 -13.01 -1.45 23.49
C LYS A 190 -12.96 -2.98 23.42
N GLN A 191 -12.46 -3.58 22.33
CA GLN A 191 -12.31 -5.04 22.23
C GLN A 191 -11.38 -5.60 23.31
N LYS A 192 -10.23 -4.94 23.52
CA LYS A 192 -9.30 -5.31 24.59
C LYS A 192 -9.95 -5.26 25.97
N GLN A 193 -10.75 -4.23 26.25
CA GLN A 193 -11.47 -4.10 27.53
C GLN A 193 -12.49 -5.22 27.75
N LYS A 194 -13.06 -5.79 26.68
CA LYS A 194 -13.92 -6.99 26.74
C LYS A 194 -13.15 -8.29 26.99
N GLY A 195 -11.82 -8.23 27.07
CA GLY A 195 -10.95 -9.38 27.36
C GLY A 195 -10.24 -9.98 26.14
N LEU A 196 -10.44 -9.41 24.94
CA LEU A 196 -9.77 -9.88 23.73
C LEU A 196 -8.26 -9.70 23.84
N THR A 197 -7.50 -10.77 23.54
CA THR A 197 -6.04 -10.68 23.44
C THR A 197 -5.67 -10.10 22.08
N LEU A 198 -4.76 -9.11 22.06
CA LEU A 198 -4.36 -8.42 20.83
C LEU A 198 -2.85 -8.57 20.58
N LEU A 199 -2.48 -8.92 19.36
CA LEU A 199 -1.13 -8.70 18.83
C LEU A 199 -1.22 -7.73 17.66
N ILE A 200 -0.56 -6.58 17.73
CA ILE A 200 -0.60 -5.59 16.67
C ILE A 200 0.81 -5.40 16.11
N VAL A 201 1.00 -5.65 14.82
CA VAL A 201 2.21 -5.19 14.13
C VAL A 201 1.98 -3.74 13.71
N SER A 202 2.85 -2.83 14.13
CA SER A 202 2.69 -1.39 13.84
C SER A 202 4.03 -0.68 13.74
N ASP A 203 4.01 0.52 13.15
CA ASP A 203 5.14 1.43 13.20
C ASP A 203 5.30 2.06 14.59
N PRO A 204 6.52 2.45 14.99
CA PRO A 204 6.78 3.05 16.31
C PRO A 204 5.95 4.31 16.61
N VAL A 205 5.55 5.05 15.57
CA VAL A 205 4.75 6.27 15.68
C VAL A 205 3.24 6.02 15.73
N LEU A 206 2.81 4.77 15.52
CA LEU A 206 1.41 4.35 15.47
C LEU A 206 1.08 3.32 16.57
N ILE A 207 1.80 3.34 17.69
CA ILE A 207 1.54 2.46 18.83
C ILE A 207 0.29 2.98 19.58
N PRO A 208 -0.79 2.17 19.70
CA PRO A 208 -2.00 2.62 20.39
C PRO A 208 -1.77 2.83 21.89
N ALA A 209 -2.44 3.83 22.47
CA ALA A 209 -2.31 4.16 23.89
C ALA A 209 -2.74 3.03 24.85
N PHE A 210 -3.58 2.10 24.41
CA PHE A 210 -4.02 0.94 25.20
C PHE A 210 -3.03 -0.24 25.18
N THR A 211 -1.87 -0.10 24.55
CA THR A 211 -0.84 -1.16 24.48
C THR A 211 -0.27 -1.45 25.88
N ASP A 212 -0.13 -2.74 26.22
CA ASP A 212 0.51 -3.15 27.49
C ASP A 212 2.02 -3.28 27.33
N PHE A 213 2.44 -3.97 26.26
CA PHE A 213 3.84 -4.29 26.00
C PHE A 213 4.24 -4.02 24.56
N VAL A 214 5.49 -3.61 24.37
CA VAL A 214 6.10 -3.39 23.07
C VAL A 214 7.29 -4.34 22.89
N VAL A 215 7.34 -5.00 21.75
CA VAL A 215 8.46 -5.84 21.30
C VAL A 215 9.03 -5.18 20.05
N GLU A 216 10.23 -4.63 20.17
CA GLU A 216 10.91 -4.00 19.03
C GLU A 216 11.81 -5.00 18.31
N MET A 217 11.58 -5.14 17.01
CA MET A 217 12.33 -5.96 16.08
C MET A 217 13.41 -5.14 15.37
N ASN A 218 14.63 -5.67 15.31
CA ASN A 218 15.73 -5.11 14.53
C ASN A 218 16.51 -6.24 13.84
N ASP A 219 16.54 -6.23 12.50
CA ASP A 219 17.29 -7.19 11.68
C ASP A 219 17.10 -8.66 12.09
N GLY A 220 15.83 -9.07 12.22
CA GLY A 220 15.45 -10.42 12.60
C GLY A 220 15.60 -10.75 14.09
N LYS A 221 16.08 -9.83 14.93
CA LYS A 221 16.17 -9.99 16.40
C LYS A 221 15.02 -9.27 17.09
N ALA A 222 14.38 -9.94 18.05
CA ALA A 222 13.44 -9.30 18.96
C ALA A 222 14.17 -8.82 20.22
N LYS A 223 13.96 -7.56 20.60
CA LYS A 223 14.30 -7.09 21.96
C LYS A 223 13.32 -7.67 22.98
N PRO A 224 13.72 -7.74 24.28
CA PRO A 224 12.79 -8.10 25.34
C PRO A 224 11.54 -7.22 25.32
N ALA A 225 10.38 -7.82 25.63
CA ALA A 225 9.14 -7.06 25.77
C ALA A 225 9.29 -6.03 26.90
N VAL A 226 8.97 -4.77 26.61
CA VAL A 226 8.98 -3.67 27.58
C VAL A 226 7.58 -3.14 27.79
N CYS A 227 7.27 -2.60 28.97
CA CYS A 227 5.98 -1.95 29.18
C CYS A 227 5.85 -0.76 28.24
N ALA A 228 4.69 -0.57 27.62
CA ALA A 228 4.49 0.46 26.59
C ALA A 228 4.81 1.88 27.09
N LYS A 229 4.53 2.17 28.37
CA LYS A 229 4.84 3.46 29.01
C LYS A 229 6.34 3.74 29.13
N ASP A 230 7.16 2.68 29.15
CA ASP A 230 8.61 2.74 29.32
C ASP A 230 9.34 2.53 27.97
N TYR A 231 8.58 2.35 26.88
CA TYR A 231 9.14 2.13 25.55
C TYR A 231 9.75 3.42 24.99
N VAL A 232 11.01 3.33 24.58
CA VAL A 232 11.71 4.36 23.81
C VAL A 232 12.14 3.74 22.51
N HIS A 233 11.71 4.33 21.39
CA HIS A 233 12.06 3.83 20.07
C HIS A 233 13.57 3.93 19.83
N PHE A 234 14.17 2.84 19.38
CA PHE A 234 15.56 2.83 18.96
C PHE A 234 15.67 3.27 17.50
N SER A 235 16.11 4.50 17.28
CA SER A 235 16.51 4.98 15.96
C SER A 235 17.93 4.50 15.65
N ASN A 236 18.12 3.83 14.51
CA ASN A 236 19.46 3.57 13.99
C ASN A 236 20.05 4.90 13.45
N PRO A 237 21.12 5.45 14.03
CA PRO A 237 21.63 6.78 13.67
C PRO A 237 22.35 6.84 12.30
N ASN A 238 22.51 5.72 11.60
CA ASN A 238 23.11 5.67 10.25
C ASN A 238 22.24 4.87 9.28
N PRO A 239 21.16 5.45 8.73
CA PRO A 239 20.22 4.75 7.84
C PRO A 239 20.70 4.68 6.38
N LEU A 240 21.74 5.43 6.00
CA LEU A 240 22.12 5.63 4.60
C LEU A 240 23.57 5.21 4.36
N GLN A 241 23.82 3.92 4.12
CA GLN A 241 24.88 3.58 3.18
C GLN A 241 24.36 3.94 1.79
N ALA A 242 24.59 5.18 1.40
CA ALA A 242 24.30 5.66 0.06
C ALA A 242 25.10 4.81 -0.93
N ASN A 243 24.44 3.85 -1.58
CA ASN A 243 24.89 3.43 -2.90
C ASN A 243 24.99 4.72 -3.73
N ARG A 244 26.17 4.99 -4.29
CA ARG A 244 26.42 6.22 -5.06
C ARG A 244 25.42 6.27 -6.22
N PHE A 245 24.44 7.17 -6.11
CA PHE A 245 23.58 7.50 -7.23
C PHE A 245 24.44 8.12 -8.33
N SER A 246 24.46 7.51 -9.52
CA SER A 246 25.29 7.98 -10.63
C SER A 246 24.45 8.75 -11.64
N LEU A 247 24.71 10.06 -11.74
CA LEU A 247 24.08 10.93 -12.74
C LEU A 247 24.42 10.52 -14.17
N GLU A 248 25.61 9.93 -14.39
CA GLU A 248 26.02 9.41 -15.69
C GLU A 248 25.14 8.24 -16.12
N VAL A 249 24.92 7.28 -15.22
CA VAL A 249 24.02 6.14 -15.46
C VAL A 249 22.58 6.62 -15.68
N LEU A 250 22.12 7.60 -14.89
CA LEU A 250 20.79 8.18 -15.09
C LEU A 250 20.63 8.80 -16.49
N ARG A 251 21.65 9.49 -17.00
CA ARG A 251 21.65 10.06 -18.36
C ARG A 251 21.62 8.98 -19.43
N GLU A 252 22.35 7.88 -19.26
CA GLU A 252 22.29 6.73 -20.19
C GLU A 252 20.92 6.04 -20.20
N LEU A 253 20.25 6.00 -19.04
CA LEU A 253 18.94 5.37 -18.88
C LEU A 253 17.80 6.27 -19.36
N SER A 254 18.02 7.58 -19.38
CA SER A 254 17.04 8.57 -19.82
C SER A 254 17.05 8.67 -21.35
N GLU A 255 15.87 8.71 -21.94
CA GLU A 255 15.72 9.05 -23.36
C GLU A 255 15.54 10.56 -23.49
N GLU A 256 15.79 11.10 -24.69
CA GLU A 256 15.57 12.51 -24.96
C GLU A 256 14.10 12.86 -24.75
N LYS A 257 13.83 13.71 -23.76
CA LYS A 257 12.45 14.06 -23.38
C LYS A 257 11.87 15.06 -24.35
N LYS A 258 10.61 14.85 -24.72
CA LYS A 258 9.86 15.85 -25.47
C LYS A 258 9.54 17.02 -24.56
N ASN A 259 9.78 18.23 -25.07
CA ASN A 259 9.40 19.44 -24.38
C ASN A 259 7.95 19.77 -24.73
N TYR A 260 7.04 19.60 -23.77
CA TYR A 260 5.64 19.92 -23.92
C TYR A 260 5.38 21.30 -23.33
N ARG A 261 4.56 22.11 -23.99
CA ARG A 261 4.13 23.37 -23.38
C ARG A 261 3.21 23.07 -22.21
N GLN A 262 2.23 22.20 -22.42
CA GLN A 262 1.24 21.78 -21.44
C GLN A 262 1.26 20.26 -21.32
N VAL A 263 1.89 19.76 -20.26
CA VAL A 263 1.86 18.34 -19.92
C VAL A 263 0.45 17.96 -19.46
N VAL A 264 -0.14 18.80 -18.59
CA VAL A 264 -1.55 18.73 -18.19
C VAL A 264 -2.12 20.14 -18.22
N CYS A 265 -3.29 20.32 -18.84
CA CYS A 265 -4.05 21.56 -18.72
C CYS A 265 -5.54 21.24 -18.58
N MET A 266 -6.12 21.72 -17.49
CA MET A 266 -7.52 21.56 -17.11
C MET A 266 -8.15 22.94 -17.05
N LYS A 267 -9.27 23.13 -17.75
CA LYS A 267 -10.05 24.36 -17.68
C LYS A 267 -11.48 24.07 -17.24
N ASN A 268 -11.86 24.57 -16.07
CA ASN A 268 -13.18 24.37 -15.46
C ASN A 268 -13.64 22.89 -15.51
N VAL A 269 -12.74 21.96 -15.17
CA VAL A 269 -13.02 20.52 -15.23
C VAL A 269 -13.96 20.10 -14.10
N ARG A 270 -14.95 19.26 -14.42
CA ARG A 270 -15.97 18.75 -13.49
C ARG A 270 -16.13 17.25 -13.64
N VAL A 271 -16.30 16.56 -12.52
CA VAL A 271 -16.60 15.12 -12.49
C VAL A 271 -17.73 14.88 -11.49
N ALA A 272 -18.78 14.18 -11.94
CA ALA A 272 -19.92 13.82 -11.11
C ALA A 272 -20.34 12.37 -11.36
N TYR A 273 -20.78 11.67 -10.32
CA TYR A 273 -21.37 10.33 -10.40
C TYR A 273 -22.75 10.38 -9.76
N GLY A 274 -23.80 10.27 -10.59
CA GLY A 274 -25.17 10.59 -10.17
C GLY A 274 -25.23 12.02 -9.62
N ASP A 275 -25.81 12.19 -8.44
CA ASP A 275 -25.94 13.49 -7.78
C ASP A 275 -24.66 13.95 -7.06
N LYS A 276 -23.68 13.07 -6.91
CA LYS A 276 -22.45 13.37 -6.18
C LYS A 276 -21.43 14.03 -7.10
N LYS A 277 -21.22 15.34 -6.92
CA LYS A 277 -20.08 16.07 -7.50
C LYS A 277 -18.79 15.67 -6.78
N VAL A 278 -17.84 15.10 -7.51
CA VAL A 278 -16.53 14.67 -6.98
C VAL A 278 -15.45 15.71 -7.27
N LEU A 279 -15.49 16.31 -8.45
CA LEU A 279 -14.65 17.46 -8.82
C LEU A 279 -15.54 18.57 -9.37
N ASP A 280 -15.26 19.80 -8.98
CA ASP A 280 -16.01 20.98 -9.38
C ASP A 280 -15.08 22.13 -9.74
N SER A 281 -15.12 22.52 -11.01
CA SER A 281 -14.47 23.72 -11.54
C SER A 281 -12.95 23.74 -11.26
N ILE A 282 -12.28 22.67 -11.67
CA ILE A 282 -10.83 22.50 -11.53
C ILE A 282 -10.11 23.20 -12.70
N ASP A 283 -9.28 24.19 -12.37
CA ASP A 283 -8.35 24.87 -13.28
C ASP A 283 -6.91 24.59 -12.86
N TRP A 284 -6.18 23.79 -13.63
CA TRP A 284 -4.83 23.36 -13.27
C TRP A 284 -3.95 23.19 -14.52
N GLU A 285 -2.74 23.75 -14.46
CA GLU A 285 -1.74 23.68 -15.52
C GLU A 285 -0.42 23.12 -14.97
N VAL A 286 0.11 22.11 -15.65
CA VAL A 286 1.40 21.46 -15.37
C VAL A 286 2.25 21.54 -16.63
N ASN A 287 3.38 22.22 -16.53
CA ASN A 287 4.35 22.40 -17.62
C ASN A 287 5.49 21.38 -17.51
N THR A 288 6.27 21.21 -18.58
CA THR A 288 7.46 20.35 -18.54
C THR A 288 8.45 20.83 -17.47
N GLY A 289 8.91 19.90 -16.63
CA GLY A 289 9.83 20.18 -15.53
C GLY A 289 9.15 20.58 -14.22
N ASP A 290 7.84 20.88 -14.23
CA ASP A 290 7.10 21.13 -13.00
C ASP A 290 7.02 19.86 -12.15
N ARG A 291 7.23 20.05 -10.84
CA ARG A 291 7.21 18.98 -9.83
C ARG A 291 6.18 19.36 -8.77
N TRP A 292 4.96 18.87 -8.94
CA TRP A 292 3.81 19.21 -8.12
C TRP A 292 3.66 18.23 -6.95
N VAL A 293 3.37 18.75 -5.75
CA VAL A 293 2.72 17.99 -4.70
C VAL A 293 1.21 18.20 -4.77
N LEU A 294 0.44 17.12 -4.79
CA LEU A 294 -1.01 17.12 -4.70
C LEU A 294 -1.43 16.63 -3.32
N SER A 295 -1.99 17.52 -2.51
CA SER A 295 -2.39 17.26 -1.13
C SER A 295 -3.90 17.44 -0.96
N GLY A 296 -4.43 16.92 0.15
CA GLY A 296 -5.86 17.00 0.49
C GLY A 296 -6.29 15.83 1.36
N HIS A 297 -7.40 15.94 2.06
CA HIS A 297 -7.94 14.85 2.88
C HIS A 297 -8.36 13.65 2.02
N ASN A 298 -8.56 12.48 2.64
CA ASN A 298 -9.13 11.32 1.94
C ASN A 298 -10.53 11.66 1.41
N GLY A 299 -10.81 11.27 0.17
CA GLY A 299 -12.07 11.61 -0.50
C GLY A 299 -12.16 13.05 -1.05
N ALA A 300 -11.09 13.85 -1.01
CA ALA A 300 -11.07 15.20 -1.60
C ALA A 300 -11.12 15.23 -3.14
N GLY A 301 -11.03 14.07 -3.82
CA GLY A 301 -11.04 13.94 -5.28
C GLY A 301 -9.67 13.70 -5.92
N LYS A 302 -8.58 13.57 -5.13
CA LYS A 302 -7.20 13.38 -5.63
C LYS A 302 -7.06 12.26 -6.67
N THR A 303 -7.53 11.05 -6.33
CA THR A 303 -7.48 9.89 -7.23
C THR A 303 -8.36 10.07 -8.48
N THR A 304 -9.50 10.77 -8.35
CA THR A 304 -10.37 11.11 -9.49
C THR A 304 -9.72 12.13 -10.41
N LEU A 305 -8.95 13.07 -9.86
CA LEU A 305 -8.17 14.03 -10.64
C LEU A 305 -7.06 13.30 -11.41
N LEU A 306 -6.34 12.39 -10.75
CA LEU A 306 -5.32 11.56 -11.40
C LEU A 306 -5.91 10.64 -12.48
N SER A 307 -7.08 10.06 -12.26
CA SER A 307 -7.70 9.15 -13.25
C SER A 307 -8.11 9.84 -14.55
N LEU A 308 -8.34 11.16 -14.52
CA LEU A 308 -8.49 11.96 -15.74
C LEU A 308 -7.16 12.06 -16.51
N ILE A 309 -6.05 12.27 -15.80
CA ILE A 309 -4.69 12.42 -16.37
C ILE A 309 -4.19 11.08 -16.93
N THR A 310 -4.44 9.97 -16.23
CA THR A 310 -4.08 8.62 -16.71
C THR A 310 -5.02 8.11 -17.82
N ALA A 311 -6.01 8.92 -18.21
CA ALA A 311 -7.04 8.61 -19.20
C ALA A 311 -7.91 7.39 -18.86
N ASP A 312 -7.99 7.04 -17.57
CA ASP A 312 -8.81 5.96 -17.03
C ASP A 312 -10.26 6.39 -16.78
N ASN A 313 -10.52 7.69 -16.61
CA ASN A 313 -11.86 8.22 -16.40
C ASN A 313 -12.48 8.71 -17.73
N PRO A 314 -13.61 8.12 -18.18
CA PRO A 314 -14.25 8.50 -19.44
C PRO A 314 -14.80 9.93 -19.44
N GLN A 315 -15.09 10.53 -18.28
CA GLN A 315 -15.49 11.94 -18.22
C GLN A 315 -14.37 12.89 -18.65
N GLY A 316 -13.14 12.41 -18.87
CA GLY A 316 -12.10 13.19 -19.53
C GLY A 316 -12.44 13.63 -20.96
N TYR A 317 -13.34 12.92 -21.66
CA TYR A 317 -13.79 13.29 -23.02
C TYR A 317 -14.77 14.47 -23.04
N SER A 318 -15.53 14.65 -21.95
CA SER A 318 -16.54 15.71 -21.82
C SER A 318 -16.00 16.98 -21.16
N ASN A 319 -14.71 17.01 -20.83
CA ASN A 319 -14.06 18.09 -20.11
C ASN A 319 -13.03 18.81 -20.99
N ASP A 320 -12.74 20.09 -20.69
CA ASP A 320 -11.64 20.80 -21.35
C ASP A 320 -10.31 20.39 -20.71
N LEU A 321 -9.82 19.24 -21.20
CA LEU A 321 -8.62 18.56 -20.74
C LEU A 321 -7.64 18.40 -21.91
N VAL A 322 -6.44 18.94 -21.74
CA VAL A 322 -5.30 18.79 -22.64
C VAL A 322 -4.24 17.96 -21.92
N LEU A 323 -3.73 16.92 -22.59
CA LEU A 323 -2.62 16.10 -22.12
C LEU A 323 -1.53 16.08 -23.18
N PHE A 324 -0.31 16.44 -22.80
CA PHE A 324 0.86 16.44 -23.69
C PHE A 324 0.60 17.23 -24.99
N ASP A 325 0.16 18.49 -24.84
CA ASP A 325 -0.24 19.43 -25.90
C ASP A 325 -1.39 18.97 -26.82
N ARG A 326 -2.06 17.87 -26.50
CA ARG A 326 -3.16 17.32 -27.28
C ARG A 326 -4.46 17.30 -26.48
N ARG A 327 -5.53 17.88 -27.04
CA ARG A 327 -6.86 17.86 -26.41
C ARG A 327 -7.39 16.44 -26.34
N ARG A 328 -8.01 16.07 -25.21
CA ARG A 328 -8.65 14.77 -25.06
C ARG A 328 -9.80 14.59 -26.05
N GLY A 329 -9.90 13.39 -26.61
CA GLY A 329 -10.93 13.03 -27.60
C GLY A 329 -10.58 13.42 -29.03
N SER A 330 -9.33 13.78 -29.32
CA SER A 330 -8.85 14.17 -30.65
C SER A 330 -8.34 12.99 -31.50
N GLY A 331 -8.69 11.75 -31.11
CA GLY A 331 -8.30 10.51 -31.79
C GLY A 331 -7.06 9.81 -31.21
N GLU A 332 -6.55 10.24 -30.06
CA GLU A 332 -5.51 9.50 -29.32
C GLU A 332 -6.09 8.29 -28.59
N THR A 333 -5.30 7.21 -28.50
CA THR A 333 -5.69 6.04 -27.69
C THR A 333 -5.27 6.22 -26.22
N VAL A 334 -5.96 5.53 -25.31
CA VAL A 334 -5.57 5.49 -23.88
C VAL A 334 -4.15 4.96 -23.71
N TRP A 335 -3.75 3.98 -24.52
CA TRP A 335 -2.40 3.39 -24.49
C TRP A 335 -1.31 4.37 -24.94
N GLU A 336 -1.59 5.23 -25.93
CA GLU A 336 -0.67 6.29 -26.34
C GLU A 336 -0.40 7.31 -25.23
N ILE A 337 -1.40 7.59 -24.39
CA ILE A 337 -1.27 8.47 -23.21
C ILE A 337 -0.46 7.75 -22.13
N LYS A 338 -0.84 6.52 -21.78
CA LYS A 338 -0.18 5.74 -20.72
C LYS A 338 1.29 5.47 -20.99
N LYS A 339 1.67 5.29 -22.27
CA LYS A 339 3.08 5.15 -22.67
C LYS A 339 3.96 6.32 -22.19
N LYS A 340 3.40 7.52 -22.05
CA LYS A 340 4.10 8.73 -21.60
C LYS A 340 4.11 8.92 -20.08
N ILE A 341 3.34 8.12 -19.34
CA ILE A 341 3.12 8.30 -17.90
C ILE A 341 3.74 7.15 -17.10
N GLY A 342 4.74 7.42 -16.29
CA GLY A 342 5.20 6.50 -15.24
C GLY A 342 4.24 6.60 -14.05
N PHE A 343 3.78 5.47 -13.51
CA PHE A 343 2.78 5.47 -12.43
C PHE A 343 3.18 4.51 -11.30
N VAL A 344 3.12 4.99 -10.06
CA VAL A 344 3.24 4.19 -8.84
C VAL A 344 2.04 4.48 -7.94
N SER A 345 1.38 3.43 -7.45
CA SER A 345 0.32 3.57 -6.45
C SER A 345 0.21 2.34 -5.53
N PRO A 346 -0.42 2.47 -4.35
CA PRO A 346 -0.80 1.36 -3.49
C PRO A 346 -1.59 0.27 -4.21
N GLU A 347 -2.50 0.67 -5.11
CA GLU A 347 -3.32 -0.27 -5.87
C GLU A 347 -2.52 -1.07 -6.91
N LEU A 348 -1.61 -0.39 -7.63
CA LEU A 348 -0.67 -1.06 -8.53
C LEU A 348 0.19 -2.06 -7.76
N HIS A 349 0.61 -1.71 -6.55
CA HIS A 349 1.38 -2.63 -5.73
C HIS A 349 0.59 -3.88 -5.32
N LEU A 350 -0.63 -3.70 -4.81
CA LEU A 350 -1.53 -4.81 -4.49
C LEU A 350 -1.76 -5.73 -5.69
N TYR A 351 -1.80 -5.16 -6.89
CA TYR A 351 -1.94 -5.92 -8.12
C TYR A 351 -0.76 -6.89 -8.34
N PHE A 352 0.48 -6.47 -8.14
CA PHE A 352 1.67 -7.35 -8.25
C PHE A 352 1.73 -8.42 -7.16
N LEU A 353 1.18 -8.13 -5.97
CA LEU A 353 1.20 -9.08 -4.85
C LEU A 353 0.15 -10.20 -4.98
N ARG A 354 -0.85 -10.05 -5.86
CA ARG A 354 -1.95 -11.02 -6.01
C ARG A 354 -1.66 -12.21 -6.93
N HIS A 355 -0.43 -12.38 -7.42
CA HIS A 355 -0.03 -13.52 -8.27
C HIS A 355 -0.87 -13.74 -9.56
N ARG A 356 -1.57 -12.72 -10.08
CA ARG A 356 -2.48 -12.88 -11.22
C ARG A 356 -2.27 -11.77 -12.25
N GLY A 357 -1.29 -11.99 -13.12
CA GLY A 357 -1.07 -11.19 -14.33
C GLY A 357 -2.36 -11.09 -15.17
N ILE A 358 -2.47 -10.04 -16.01
CA ILE A 358 -3.72 -9.65 -16.71
C ILE A 358 -4.18 -10.66 -17.79
N TYR A 359 -3.43 -11.70 -18.13
CA TYR A 359 -3.80 -12.62 -19.22
C TYR A 359 -3.70 -14.09 -18.85
N LYS A 360 -4.81 -14.82 -19.01
CA LYS A 360 -4.74 -16.23 -19.42
C LYS A 360 -4.11 -16.24 -20.82
N PRO A 361 -3.01 -16.99 -21.07
CA PRO A 361 -2.66 -17.31 -22.45
C PRO A 361 -3.84 -18.06 -23.09
N ALA A 362 -4.15 -17.74 -24.35
CA ALA A 362 -5.20 -18.43 -25.12
C ALA A 362 -4.88 -19.92 -25.34
N SER A 363 -3.62 -20.32 -25.14
CA SER A 363 -3.17 -21.70 -25.08
C SER A 363 -3.17 -22.16 -23.62
N GLY A 364 -3.95 -23.18 -23.29
CA GLY A 364 -4.13 -23.76 -21.95
C GLY A 364 -2.88 -24.38 -21.29
N SER A 365 -1.73 -23.72 -21.35
CA SER A 365 -0.62 -23.98 -20.46
C SER A 365 -0.91 -23.30 -19.11
N GLU A 366 -1.13 -24.11 -18.08
CA GLU A 366 -1.01 -23.70 -16.69
C GLU A 366 0.46 -23.37 -16.38
N LEU A 367 0.97 -22.27 -16.95
CA LEU A 367 2.20 -21.66 -16.48
C LEU A 367 1.90 -21.09 -15.11
N SER A 368 2.38 -21.81 -14.10
CA SER A 368 2.33 -21.42 -12.69
C SER A 368 2.84 -19.99 -12.54
N TYR A 369 1.96 -19.07 -12.12
CA TYR A 369 2.24 -17.66 -11.85
C TYR A 369 3.14 -17.45 -10.61
N ASN A 370 4.01 -18.42 -10.29
CA ASN A 370 4.56 -18.61 -8.95
C ASN A 370 5.78 -17.77 -8.57
N SER A 371 6.34 -16.92 -9.43
CA SER A 371 7.37 -15.97 -8.97
C SER A 371 7.71 -14.95 -10.06
N LEU A 372 7.03 -13.80 -10.09
CA LEU A 372 7.61 -12.64 -10.78
C LEU A 372 8.91 -12.28 -10.06
N THR A 373 10.02 -12.31 -10.79
CA THR A 373 11.28 -11.78 -10.28
C THR A 373 11.20 -10.26 -10.20
N CYS A 374 12.08 -9.62 -9.43
CA CYS A 374 12.14 -8.17 -9.38
C CYS A 374 12.45 -7.58 -10.77
N ALA A 375 13.26 -8.27 -11.58
CA ALA A 375 13.51 -7.89 -12.97
C ALA A 375 12.25 -7.96 -13.84
N ASP A 376 11.45 -9.02 -13.72
CA ASP A 376 10.19 -9.17 -14.47
C ASP A 376 9.22 -8.02 -14.16
N VAL A 377 9.14 -7.60 -12.90
CA VAL A 377 8.32 -6.45 -12.50
C VAL A 377 8.79 -5.17 -13.17
N VAL A 378 10.11 -4.90 -13.22
CA VAL A 378 10.65 -3.73 -13.91
C VAL A 378 10.37 -3.82 -15.43
N LEU A 379 10.60 -4.98 -16.04
CA LEU A 379 10.39 -5.21 -17.47
C LEU A 379 8.93 -5.00 -17.91
N SER A 380 7.97 -5.33 -17.05
CA SER A 380 6.54 -5.05 -17.29
C SER A 380 6.24 -3.55 -17.49
N GLY A 381 7.13 -2.65 -17.04
CA GLY A 381 7.01 -1.21 -17.20
C GLY A 381 7.11 -0.73 -18.66
N PHE A 382 7.79 -1.45 -19.55
CA PHE A 382 8.00 -1.00 -20.93
C PHE A 382 6.71 -0.92 -21.78
N LYS A 383 5.74 -1.77 -21.48
CA LYS A 383 4.48 -1.87 -22.23
C LYS A 383 3.26 -1.49 -21.40
N ASP A 384 3.46 -1.19 -20.11
CA ASP A 384 2.39 -1.15 -19.10
C ASP A 384 1.52 -2.42 -19.07
N GLU A 385 2.03 -3.52 -19.64
CA GLU A 385 1.43 -4.85 -19.68
C GLU A 385 2.03 -5.67 -18.53
N VAL A 386 1.17 -6.35 -17.75
CA VAL A 386 1.63 -7.29 -16.72
C VAL A 386 1.32 -8.72 -17.15
N GLY A 387 2.35 -9.42 -17.64
CA GLY A 387 2.28 -10.81 -18.08
C GLY A 387 3.36 -11.18 -19.11
N PHE A 388 3.70 -12.47 -19.21
CA PHE A 388 4.83 -13.04 -19.95
C PHE A 388 4.67 -13.12 -21.48
N ASN A 389 3.67 -12.50 -22.10
CA ASN A 389 3.37 -12.77 -23.51
C ASN A 389 4.25 -11.99 -24.50
N THR A 390 5.38 -11.45 -24.05
CA THR A 390 6.32 -10.76 -24.93
C THR A 390 7.75 -11.13 -24.59
N THR A 391 8.49 -11.67 -25.55
CA THR A 391 9.94 -11.86 -25.44
C THR A 391 10.57 -10.47 -25.31
N HIS A 392 11.08 -10.14 -24.13
CA HIS A 392 11.80 -8.88 -23.93
C HIS A 392 13.14 -8.92 -24.66
N SER A 393 13.53 -7.80 -25.27
CA SER A 393 14.83 -7.72 -25.93
C SER A 393 15.97 -7.73 -24.90
N LYS A 394 17.16 -8.21 -25.29
CA LYS A 394 18.37 -8.10 -24.44
C LYS A 394 18.65 -6.66 -23.98
N ILE A 395 18.27 -5.67 -24.78
CA ILE A 395 18.40 -4.25 -24.48
C ILE A 395 17.46 -3.85 -23.32
N GLN A 396 16.21 -4.32 -23.33
CA GLN A 396 15.25 -4.06 -22.26
C GLN A 396 15.69 -4.68 -20.94
N LEU A 397 16.19 -5.92 -20.97
CA LEU A 397 16.76 -6.58 -19.80
C LEU A 397 17.93 -5.78 -19.23
N ALA A 398 18.89 -5.39 -20.08
CA ALA A 398 20.04 -4.59 -19.64
C ALA A 398 19.61 -3.24 -19.03
N LYS A 399 18.58 -2.57 -19.59
CA LYS A 399 18.04 -1.32 -19.04
C LYS A 399 17.38 -1.55 -17.67
N ALA A 400 16.61 -2.63 -17.52
CA ALA A 400 15.98 -3.00 -16.25
C ALA A 400 17.02 -3.31 -15.16
N GLN A 401 18.06 -4.08 -15.49
CA GLN A 401 19.19 -4.41 -14.61
C GLN A 401 19.94 -3.15 -14.16
N LYS A 402 20.22 -2.23 -15.08
CA LYS A 402 20.85 -0.94 -14.76
C LYS A 402 19.99 -0.10 -13.82
N TRP A 403 18.67 -0.05 -14.02
CA TRP A 403 17.75 0.61 -13.08
C TRP A 403 17.78 -0.03 -11.69
N LEU A 404 17.72 -1.36 -11.60
CA LEU A 404 17.84 -2.07 -10.32
C LEU A 404 19.17 -1.76 -9.64
N GLY A 405 20.29 -1.81 -10.37
CA GLY A 405 21.61 -1.46 -9.85
C GLY A 405 21.67 -0.02 -9.33
N MET A 406 21.16 0.94 -10.11
CA MET A 406 21.17 2.37 -9.74
C MET A 406 20.35 2.67 -8.48
N LEU A 407 19.24 1.97 -8.26
CA LEU A 407 18.41 2.11 -7.05
C LEU A 407 18.89 1.24 -5.88
N GLY A 408 20.01 0.54 -6.02
CA GLY A 408 20.59 -0.32 -4.99
C GLY A 408 19.86 -1.64 -4.79
N MET A 409 19.16 -2.13 -5.82
CA MET A 409 18.38 -3.38 -5.85
C MET A 409 19.01 -4.44 -6.77
N GLY A 410 20.27 -4.27 -7.19
CA GLY A 410 20.93 -5.20 -8.12
C GLY A 410 20.96 -6.66 -7.62
N ASN A 411 21.14 -6.87 -6.32
CA ASN A 411 21.16 -8.22 -5.71
C ASN A 411 19.78 -8.90 -5.63
N LEU A 412 18.71 -8.20 -6.03
CA LEU A 412 17.34 -8.71 -6.01
C LEU A 412 16.82 -9.06 -7.39
N GLU A 413 17.62 -8.90 -8.45
CA GLU A 413 17.19 -9.07 -9.83
C GLU A 413 16.39 -10.37 -10.06
N GLU A 414 16.98 -11.50 -9.70
CA GLU A 414 16.38 -12.84 -9.84
C GLU A 414 15.51 -13.22 -8.63
N ALA A 415 15.51 -12.41 -7.57
CA ALA A 415 14.73 -12.68 -6.38
C ALA A 415 13.23 -12.46 -6.68
N SER A 416 12.38 -13.29 -6.05
CA SER A 416 10.93 -13.10 -6.10
C SER A 416 10.55 -11.74 -5.52
N PHE A 417 9.77 -10.96 -6.28
CA PHE A 417 9.26 -9.65 -5.86
C PHE A 417 8.50 -9.72 -4.53
N LEU A 418 7.77 -10.81 -4.30
CA LEU A 418 6.98 -11.03 -3.08
C LEU A 418 7.83 -11.20 -1.83
N HIS A 419 9.05 -11.69 -1.99
CA HIS A 419 9.98 -11.92 -0.89
C HIS A 419 10.88 -10.70 -0.64
N ALA A 420 10.87 -9.71 -1.53
CA ALA A 420 11.46 -8.41 -1.24
C ALA A 420 10.67 -7.73 -0.12
N SER A 421 11.35 -7.00 0.75
CA SER A 421 10.73 -6.17 1.77
C SER A 421 9.85 -5.09 1.13
N LEU A 422 8.91 -4.54 1.89
CA LEU A 422 7.99 -3.52 1.39
C LEU A 422 8.71 -2.29 0.78
N GLY A 423 9.80 -1.83 1.41
CA GLY A 423 10.61 -0.73 0.88
C GLY A 423 11.34 -1.08 -0.42
N GLU A 424 11.86 -2.30 -0.52
CA GLU A 424 12.46 -2.82 -1.76
C GLU A 424 11.40 -2.92 -2.86
N GLN A 425 10.21 -3.46 -2.56
CA GLN A 425 9.07 -3.54 -3.48
C GLN A 425 8.67 -2.16 -4.02
N ARG A 426 8.56 -1.14 -3.16
CA ARG A 426 8.28 0.24 -3.59
C ARG A 426 9.34 0.80 -4.52
N THR A 427 10.61 0.56 -4.21
CA THR A 427 11.74 1.00 -5.03
C THR A 427 11.77 0.30 -6.39
N ILE A 428 11.43 -0.99 -6.43
CA ILE A 428 11.29 -1.76 -7.69
C ILE A 428 10.12 -1.23 -8.53
N LEU A 429 9.00 -0.86 -7.91
CA LEU A 429 7.88 -0.22 -8.63
C LEU A 429 8.24 1.17 -9.16
N LEU A 430 9.11 1.91 -8.47
CA LEU A 430 9.68 3.16 -8.99
C LEU A 430 10.55 2.88 -10.23
N ALA A 431 11.46 1.88 -10.18
CA ALA A 431 12.22 1.46 -11.36
C ALA A 431 11.29 1.07 -12.52
N ARG A 432 10.23 0.29 -12.25
CA ARG A 432 9.22 -0.06 -13.25
C ARG A 432 8.58 1.18 -13.89
N ALA A 433 8.21 2.18 -13.11
CA ALA A 433 7.61 3.40 -13.64
C ALA A 433 8.57 4.20 -14.52
N LEU A 434 9.87 4.16 -14.21
CA LEU A 434 10.93 4.94 -14.88
C LEU A 434 11.55 4.23 -16.08
N VAL A 435 11.46 2.90 -16.18
CA VAL A 435 12.17 2.10 -17.20
C VAL A 435 11.87 2.55 -18.64
N LYS A 436 10.66 3.07 -18.86
CA LYS A 436 10.17 3.57 -20.14
C LYS A 436 10.45 5.07 -20.40
N SER A 437 11.25 5.71 -19.56
CA SER A 437 11.61 7.13 -19.66
C SER A 437 10.39 8.07 -19.80
N PRO A 438 9.46 8.07 -18.82
CA PRO A 438 8.20 8.79 -18.97
C PRO A 438 8.35 10.32 -19.04
N ASP A 439 7.45 10.96 -19.78
CA ASP A 439 7.32 12.42 -19.88
C ASP A 439 6.69 13.02 -18.62
N LEU A 440 5.84 12.23 -17.93
CA LEU A 440 5.22 12.57 -16.65
C LEU A 440 5.34 11.40 -15.67
N LEU A 441 5.89 11.64 -14.48
CA LEU A 441 5.91 10.68 -13.37
C LEU A 441 4.79 11.02 -12.38
N ILE A 442 3.88 10.08 -12.14
CA ILE A 442 2.81 10.21 -11.14
C ILE A 442 3.05 9.20 -10.03
N LEU A 443 3.13 9.70 -8.79
CA LEU A 443 3.36 8.91 -7.59
C LEU A 443 2.19 9.14 -6.63
N ASP A 444 1.23 8.21 -6.61
CA ASP A 444 0.04 8.30 -5.76
C ASP A 444 0.31 7.60 -4.42
N GLU A 445 0.53 8.34 -3.33
CA GLU A 445 0.88 7.82 -1.99
C GLU A 445 1.99 6.73 -2.01
N PRO A 446 3.15 7.00 -2.64
CA PRO A 446 4.16 5.98 -2.90
C PRO A 446 4.80 5.42 -1.62
N CYS A 447 4.84 6.22 -0.55
CA CYS A 447 5.42 5.86 0.74
C CYS A 447 4.40 5.20 1.69
N GLN A 448 3.15 4.98 1.26
CA GLN A 448 2.13 4.38 2.12
C GLN A 448 2.57 3.01 2.66
N GLY A 449 2.63 2.91 3.99
CA GLY A 449 3.00 1.70 4.73
C GLY A 449 4.49 1.48 4.89
N LEU A 450 5.34 2.37 4.38
CA LEU A 450 6.77 2.37 4.68
C LEU A 450 7.03 2.93 6.07
N ASP A 451 8.03 2.37 6.73
CA ASP A 451 8.60 2.99 7.93
C ASP A 451 9.38 4.27 7.57
N PRO A 452 9.77 5.08 8.57
CA PRO A 452 10.48 6.34 8.34
C PRO A 452 11.81 6.21 7.56
N GLU A 453 12.61 5.17 7.81
CA GLU A 453 13.91 4.97 7.17
C GLU A 453 13.75 4.67 5.67
N HIS A 454 12.83 3.77 5.32
CA HIS A 454 12.53 3.46 3.93
C HIS A 454 11.83 4.61 3.21
N THR A 455 11.01 5.39 3.94
CA THR A 455 10.39 6.62 3.42
C THR A 455 11.46 7.64 3.04
N GLU A 456 12.40 7.92 3.95
CA GLU A 456 13.52 8.85 3.72
C GLU A 456 14.37 8.39 2.53
N ARG A 457 14.71 7.10 2.47
CA ARG A 457 15.46 6.53 1.34
C ARG A 457 14.72 6.67 0.01
N PHE A 458 13.41 6.41 -0.01
CA PHE A 458 12.60 6.56 -1.23
C PHE A 458 12.58 8.02 -1.72
N ILE A 459 12.40 8.96 -0.79
CA ILE A 459 12.42 10.41 -1.07
C ILE A 459 13.79 10.83 -1.59
N TYR A 460 14.87 10.40 -0.95
CA TYR A 460 16.23 10.68 -1.40
C TYR A 460 16.44 10.21 -2.85
N LEU A 461 16.09 8.97 -3.18
CA LEU A 461 16.21 8.44 -4.54
C LEU A 461 15.41 9.27 -5.54
N LEU A 462 14.21 9.71 -5.16
CA LEU A 462 13.36 10.53 -6.01
C LEU A 462 13.95 11.93 -6.24
N ASP A 463 14.51 12.56 -5.20
CA ASP A 463 15.19 13.84 -5.30
C ASP A 463 16.42 13.73 -6.23
N GLU A 464 17.20 12.65 -6.12
CA GLU A 464 18.32 12.36 -7.01
C GLU A 464 17.89 12.20 -8.48
N ILE A 465 16.81 11.45 -8.74
CA ILE A 465 16.25 11.26 -10.08
C ILE A 465 15.78 12.60 -10.67
N CYS A 466 15.24 13.48 -9.82
CA CYS A 466 14.70 14.78 -10.24
C CYS A 466 15.74 15.90 -10.34
N ARG A 467 17.02 15.64 -10.03
CA ARG A 467 18.11 16.65 -10.17
C ARG A 467 18.33 17.12 -11.60
N ASN A 468 18.08 16.26 -12.58
CA ASN A 468 18.03 16.70 -13.98
C ASN A 468 16.65 17.36 -14.17
N ASP A 469 16.60 18.70 -14.23
CA ASP A 469 15.39 19.55 -14.22
C ASP A 469 14.30 19.25 -15.29
N LEU A 470 14.47 18.19 -16.09
CA LEU A 470 13.57 17.72 -17.13
C LEU A 470 12.53 16.71 -16.62
N THR A 471 12.53 16.34 -15.34
CA THR A 471 11.51 15.44 -14.78
C THR A 471 10.27 16.20 -14.34
N THR A 472 9.19 16.06 -15.12
CA THR A 472 7.84 16.48 -14.72
C THR A 472 7.25 15.44 -13.78
N MET A 473 6.71 15.87 -12.64
CA MET A 473 6.22 14.98 -11.59
C MET A 473 4.92 15.49 -10.96
N ILE A 474 4.02 14.56 -10.61
CA ILE A 474 2.91 14.78 -9.67
C ILE A 474 3.06 13.78 -8.53
N TYR A 475 3.30 14.27 -7.32
CA TYR A 475 3.48 13.49 -6.10
C TYR A 475 2.28 13.69 -5.17
N VAL A 476 1.54 12.63 -4.87
CA VAL A 476 0.39 12.68 -3.96
C VAL A 476 0.80 12.19 -2.58
N THR A 477 0.57 13.02 -1.57
CA THR A 477 0.64 12.60 -0.16
C THR A 477 -0.28 13.47 0.68
N HIS A 478 -0.70 12.92 1.82
CA HIS A 478 -1.39 13.67 2.88
C HIS A 478 -0.47 13.95 4.09
N ARG A 479 0.81 13.57 4.02
CA ARG A 479 1.81 13.73 5.09
C ARG A 479 2.88 14.73 4.66
N LYS A 480 3.10 15.76 5.47
CA LYS A 480 4.05 16.84 5.14
C LYS A 480 5.50 16.34 5.15
N GLU A 481 5.80 15.39 6.02
CA GLU A 481 7.14 14.82 6.18
C GLU A 481 7.53 13.91 5.01
N GLU A 482 6.57 13.54 4.15
CA GLU A 482 6.80 12.71 2.97
C GLU A 482 7.01 13.54 1.69
N ILE A 483 6.93 14.87 1.76
CA ILE A 483 7.06 15.74 0.59
C ILE A 483 8.54 15.80 0.17
N PRO A 484 8.91 15.38 -1.07
CA PRO A 484 10.29 15.42 -1.54
C PRO A 484 10.83 16.85 -1.67
N GLY A 485 12.14 17.02 -1.48
CA GLY A 485 12.79 18.32 -1.59
C GLY A 485 12.79 18.89 -3.01
N CYS A 486 12.65 18.03 -4.03
CA CYS A 486 12.60 18.44 -5.43
C CYS A 486 11.26 19.07 -5.85
N VAL A 487 10.22 19.07 -5.01
CA VAL A 487 8.92 19.66 -5.33
C VAL A 487 9.05 21.17 -5.54
N THR A 488 8.43 21.68 -6.61
CA THR A 488 8.44 23.09 -7.02
C THR A 488 7.09 23.76 -6.87
N HIS A 489 6.00 23.00 -6.92
CA HIS A 489 4.64 23.51 -6.89
C HIS A 489 3.76 22.69 -5.95
N ALA A 490 2.71 23.30 -5.39
CA ALA A 490 1.74 22.62 -4.55
C ALA A 490 0.33 22.88 -5.05
N LEU A 491 -0.52 21.86 -4.98
CA LEU A 491 -1.97 21.93 -5.12
C LEU A 491 -2.62 21.27 -3.90
N GLU A 492 -3.55 21.97 -3.25
CA GLU A 492 -4.37 21.45 -2.15
C GLU A 492 -5.82 21.34 -2.63
N LEU A 493 -6.36 20.11 -2.63
CA LEU A 493 -7.77 19.84 -2.91
C LEU A 493 -8.57 19.75 -1.61
N GLU A 494 -9.74 20.38 -1.60
CA GLU A 494 -10.72 20.28 -0.54
C GLU A 494 -12.13 20.15 -1.15
N LYS A 495 -12.86 19.10 -0.77
CA LYS A 495 -14.24 18.85 -1.25
C LYS A 495 -14.42 18.96 -2.78
N GLY A 496 -13.45 18.48 -3.55
CA GLY A 496 -13.52 18.48 -5.01
C GLY A 496 -13.19 19.82 -5.67
N GLN A 497 -12.71 20.81 -4.92
CA GLN A 497 -12.28 22.11 -5.43
C GLN A 497 -10.82 22.38 -5.07
N ILE A 498 -10.15 23.22 -5.87
CA ILE A 498 -8.80 23.69 -5.55
C ILE A 498 -8.92 24.73 -4.43
N LYS A 499 -8.35 24.43 -3.27
CA LYS A 499 -8.27 25.36 -2.14
C LYS A 499 -7.07 26.30 -2.28
N LYS A 500 -5.93 25.75 -2.70
CA LYS A 500 -4.69 26.49 -2.91
C LYS A 500 -3.90 25.84 -4.03
N GLN A 501 -3.28 26.64 -4.89
CA GLN A 501 -2.27 26.16 -5.83
C GLN A 501 -1.20 27.21 -6.11
N GLY A 502 -0.01 26.78 -6.52
CA GLY A 502 1.05 27.65 -6.99
C GLY A 502 2.45 27.13 -6.70
N ARG A 503 3.45 27.93 -7.03
CA ARG A 503 4.86 27.64 -6.76
C ARG A 503 5.14 27.71 -5.26
N ILE A 504 5.91 26.75 -4.74
CA ILE A 504 6.39 26.75 -3.36
C ILE A 504 7.63 27.65 -3.32
N SER A 505 7.63 28.61 -2.39
CA SER A 505 8.71 29.59 -2.17
C SER A 505 9.76 29.07 -1.21
#